data_AF-A0A2T2SWR1-F1
#
_entry.id   AF-A0A2T2SWR1-F1
#
_cell.length_a   1.000
_cell.length_b   1.000
_cell.length_c   1.000
_cell.angle_alpha   90.00
_cell.angle_beta   90.00
_cell.angle_gamma   90.00
#
_symmetry.space_group_name_H-M   'P 1'
#
loop_
_entity.id
_entity.type
_entity.pdbx_description
1 polymer ?
#
loop_
_entity_poly.entity_id
_entity_poly.type
_entity_poly.pdbx_seq_one_letter_code
_entity_poly.pdbx_strand_id
1 'polypeptide(L)'
;MSTQEPLSGVDAAWLRMDEPTNLMTITAVLVLEDPMDVATLKELLRERFLGFTRFRQRIRDPDGSPYWELDPHFDLDRHVHRSALPGEAGRTELKARVSELMS
;
A
#
# COMPACT_ATOMS: atom_id res chain seq x y z
N MET A 1 -24.88 6.27 -9.74
CA MET A 1 -23.84 7.24 -9.37
C MET A 1 -22.53 6.77 -9.98
N SER A 2 -21.78 7.65 -10.64
CA SER A 2 -20.50 7.26 -11.24
C SER A 2 -19.56 6.78 -10.14
N THR A 3 -18.98 5.58 -10.32
CA THR A 3 -18.03 4.95 -9.38
C THR A 3 -16.59 5.48 -9.59
N GLN A 4 -16.45 6.53 -10.40
CA GLN A 4 -15.19 7.08 -10.87
C GLN A 4 -15.03 8.52 -10.39
N GLU A 5 -13.85 8.83 -9.88
CA GLU A 5 -13.49 10.13 -9.32
C GLU A 5 -12.18 10.60 -9.99
N PRO A 6 -12.17 11.74 -10.70
CA PRO A 6 -10.95 12.29 -11.27
C PRO A 6 -9.85 12.47 -10.22
N LEU A 7 -8.58 12.25 -10.59
CA LEU A 7 -7.48 12.55 -9.69
C LEU A 7 -7.43 14.04 -9.34
N SER A 8 -7.13 14.34 -8.08
CA SER A 8 -6.80 15.71 -7.69
C SER A 8 -5.51 16.17 -8.39
N GLY A 9 -5.29 17.49 -8.48
CA GLY A 9 -4.06 18.01 -9.08
C GLY A 9 -2.79 17.53 -8.36
N VAL A 10 -2.87 17.33 -7.04
CA VAL A 10 -1.77 16.79 -6.23
C VAL A 10 -1.56 15.31 -6.54
N ASP A 11 -2.61 14.48 -6.51
CA ASP A 11 -2.48 13.04 -6.80
C ASP A 11 -1.95 12.81 -8.23
N ALA A 12 -2.42 13.60 -9.20
CA ALA A 12 -1.92 13.53 -10.57
C ALA A 12 -0.45 13.94 -10.68
N ALA A 13 0.02 14.88 -9.84
CA ALA A 13 1.44 15.23 -9.78
C ALA A 13 2.28 14.09 -9.20
N TRP A 14 1.81 13.46 -8.11
CA TRP A 14 2.47 12.29 -7.52
C TRP A 14 2.56 11.13 -8.53
N LEU A 15 1.46 10.81 -9.22
CA LEU A 15 1.42 9.76 -10.24
C LEU A 15 2.41 10.03 -11.39
N ARG A 16 2.56 11.29 -11.82
CA ARG A 16 3.51 11.65 -12.90
C ARG A 16 4.98 11.60 -12.47
N MET A 17 5.26 11.74 -11.18
CA MET A 17 6.64 11.65 -10.66
C MET A 17 7.03 10.21 -10.32
N ASP A 18 6.06 9.29 -10.25
CA ASP A 18 6.29 7.88 -9.91
C ASP A 18 6.99 7.16 -11.08
N GLU A 19 8.24 6.79 -10.87
CA GLU A 19 9.08 6.11 -11.84
C GLU A 19 9.78 4.92 -11.17
N PRO A 20 10.23 3.89 -11.93
CA PRO A 20 10.90 2.73 -11.34
C PRO A 20 12.12 3.04 -10.47
N THR A 21 12.74 4.22 -10.64
CA THR A 21 13.88 4.69 -9.84
C THR A 21 13.53 5.89 -8.93
N ASN A 22 12.25 6.28 -8.88
CA ASN A 22 11.72 7.35 -8.04
C ASN A 22 10.31 6.98 -7.57
N LEU A 23 10.24 6.05 -6.61
CA LEU A 23 8.98 5.56 -6.07
C LEU A 23 8.29 6.65 -5.25
N MET A 24 7.12 7.08 -5.67
CA MET A 24 6.27 8.07 -4.99
C MET A 24 5.40 7.41 -3.92
N THR A 25 6.01 6.53 -3.12
CA THR A 25 5.34 5.78 -2.04
C THR A 25 5.87 6.22 -0.68
N ILE A 26 4.96 6.47 0.26
CA ILE A 26 5.31 6.72 1.67
C ILE A 26 5.41 5.37 2.38
N THR A 27 6.57 5.10 2.99
CA THR A 27 6.80 3.87 3.76
C THR A 27 6.92 4.19 5.25
N ALA A 28 6.21 3.41 6.07
CA ALA A 28 6.32 3.44 7.52
C ALA A 28 6.79 2.08 8.04
N VAL A 29 7.68 2.09 9.04
CA VAL A 29 8.16 0.87 9.72
C VAL A 29 7.73 0.94 11.19
N LEU A 30 6.99 -0.07 11.62
CA LEU A 30 6.54 -0.23 13.01
C LEU A 30 7.26 -1.43 13.63
N VAL A 31 7.92 -1.21 14.77
CA VAL A 31 8.50 -2.28 15.59
C VAL A 31 7.64 -2.42 16.82
N LEU A 32 7.13 -3.62 17.06
CA LEU A 32 6.25 -3.94 18.18
C LEU A 32 7.05 -4.64 19.27
N GLU A 33 6.66 -4.41 20.52
CA GLU A 33 7.26 -5.09 21.68
C GLU A 33 6.90 -6.57 21.69
N ASP A 34 5.62 -6.87 21.43
CA ASP A 34 5.08 -8.23 21.38
C ASP A 34 4.74 -8.67 19.95
N PRO A 35 4.78 -9.98 19.66
CA PRO A 35 4.30 -10.52 18.39
C PRO A 35 2.82 -10.23 18.16
N MET A 36 2.47 -9.83 16.93
CA MET A 36 1.09 -9.67 16.49
C MET A 36 0.75 -10.74 15.45
N ASP A 37 -0.37 -11.43 15.63
CA ASP A 37 -0.85 -12.38 14.64
C ASP A 37 -1.44 -11.65 13.40
N VAL A 38 -1.29 -12.28 12.23
CA VAL A 38 -1.70 -11.68 10.97
C VAL A 38 -3.21 -11.51 10.86
N ALA A 39 -4.01 -12.35 11.54
CA ALA A 39 -5.46 -12.23 11.50
C ALA A 39 -5.91 -10.98 12.26
N THR A 40 -5.38 -10.73 13.45
CA THR A 40 -5.61 -9.51 14.23
C THR A 40 -5.21 -8.26 13.44
N LEU A 41 -4.05 -8.26 12.78
CA LEU A 41 -3.65 -7.14 11.91
C LEU A 41 -4.69 -6.91 10.80
N LYS A 42 -5.15 -7.98 10.14
CA LYS A 42 -6.16 -7.86 9.07
C LYS A 42 -7.48 -7.30 9.62
N GLU A 43 -7.95 -7.74 10.78
CA GLU A 43 -9.17 -7.17 11.36
C GLU A 43 -9.03 -5.70 11.70
N LEU A 44 -7.89 -5.29 12.27
CA LEU A 44 -7.61 -3.87 12.52
C LEU A 44 -7.62 -3.05 11.22
N LEU A 45 -7.04 -3.56 10.14
CA LEU A 45 -7.07 -2.88 8.84
C LEU A 45 -8.49 -2.82 8.28
N ARG A 46 -9.31 -3.87 8.40
CA ARG A 46 -10.71 -3.85 8.00
C ARG A 46 -11.50 -2.77 8.75
N GLU A 47 -11.34 -2.71 10.06
CA GLU A 47 -12.06 -1.76 10.91
C GLU A 47 -11.59 -0.31 10.72
N ARG A 48 -10.27 -0.09 10.65
CA ARG A 48 -9.69 1.26 10.72
C ARG A 48 -9.40 1.88 9.36
N PHE A 49 -9.06 1.07 8.35
CA PHE A 49 -8.65 1.56 7.05
C PHE A 49 -9.76 1.41 6.02
N LEU A 50 -10.40 0.23 5.92
CA LEU A 50 -11.35 -0.04 4.84
C LEU A 50 -12.67 0.75 4.95
N GLY A 51 -12.93 1.41 6.08
CA GLY A 51 -13.96 2.44 6.20
C GLY A 51 -13.74 3.62 5.25
N PHE A 52 -12.49 3.94 4.91
CA PHE A 52 -12.18 4.95 3.90
C PHE A 52 -12.16 4.33 2.51
N THR A 53 -12.98 4.87 1.60
CA THR A 53 -13.13 4.36 0.23
C THR A 53 -11.81 4.28 -0.53
N ARG A 54 -10.87 5.20 -0.27
CA ARG A 54 -9.59 5.26 -0.98
C ARG A 54 -8.76 3.99 -0.87
N PHE A 55 -8.81 3.26 0.25
CA PHE A 55 -8.09 1.99 0.41
C PHE A 55 -8.67 0.82 -0.40
N ARG A 56 -9.84 1.02 -1.04
CA ARG A 56 -10.51 0.04 -1.90
C ARG A 56 -10.58 0.49 -3.35
N GLN A 57 -9.82 1.53 -3.70
CA GLN A 57 -9.77 2.09 -5.05
C GLN A 57 -8.45 1.79 -5.74
N ARG A 58 -8.49 1.80 -7.06
CA ARG A 58 -7.34 1.74 -7.95
C ARG A 58 -7.38 2.91 -8.94
N ILE A 59 -6.23 3.25 -9.51
CA ILE A 59 -6.14 4.22 -10.60
C ILE A 59 -6.36 3.49 -11.93
N ARG A 60 -7.16 4.07 -12.82
CA ARG A 60 -7.27 3.70 -14.23
C ARG A 60 -6.92 4.90 -15.07
N ASP A 61 -6.32 4.64 -16.23
CA ASP A 61 -5.99 5.69 -17.20
C ASP A 61 -6.20 5.21 -18.64
N PRO A 62 -7.47 5.10 -19.09
CA PRO A 62 -7.76 4.56 -20.43
C PRO A 62 -7.42 5.49 -21.59
N ASP A 63 -7.20 6.80 -21.36
CA ASP A 63 -7.03 7.80 -22.42
C ASP A 63 -6.18 9.01 -21.99
N GLY A 64 -5.20 8.82 -21.09
CA GLY A 64 -4.41 9.92 -20.51
C GLY A 64 -5.19 10.84 -19.56
N SER A 65 -6.31 10.35 -19.05
CA SER A 65 -7.21 11.01 -18.09
C SER A 65 -7.37 10.11 -16.87
N PRO A 66 -6.40 10.09 -15.94
CA PRO A 66 -6.42 9.17 -14.82
C PRO A 66 -7.55 9.50 -13.84
N TYR A 67 -8.20 8.45 -13.35
CA TYR A 67 -9.24 8.55 -12.32
C TYR A 67 -9.14 7.39 -11.33
N TRP A 68 -9.63 7.63 -10.12
CA TRP A 68 -9.87 6.61 -9.11
C TRP A 68 -11.17 5.88 -9.41
N GLU A 69 -11.16 4.57 -9.29
CA GLU A 69 -12.37 3.75 -9.27
C GLU A 69 -12.30 2.71 -8.16
N LEU A 70 -13.44 2.22 -7.67
CA LEU A 70 -13.44 1.05 -6.79
C LEU A 70 -12.84 -0.14 -7.53
N ASP A 71 -11.95 -0.88 -6.88
CA ASP A 71 -11.43 -2.12 -7.43
C ASP A 71 -12.49 -3.23 -7.28
N PRO A 72 -13.07 -3.74 -8.39
CA PRO A 72 -14.07 -4.81 -8.33
C PRO A 72 -13.50 -6.14 -7.82
N HIS A 73 -12.18 -6.26 -7.73
CA HIS A 73 -11.48 -7.44 -7.25
C HIS A 73 -10.66 -7.17 -5.99
N PHE A 74 -11.00 -6.09 -5.25
CA PHE A 74 -10.32 -5.76 -4.02
C PHE A 74 -10.33 -6.94 -3.05
N ASP A 75 -9.15 -7.30 -2.56
CA ASP A 75 -8.94 -8.40 -1.65
C ASP A 75 -7.79 -8.05 -0.70
N LEU A 76 -8.10 -7.90 0.59
CA LEU A 76 -7.12 -7.52 1.61
C LEU A 76 -5.95 -8.50 1.68
N ASP A 77 -6.16 -9.76 1.35
CA ASP A 77 -5.12 -10.79 1.42
C ASP A 77 -4.04 -10.59 0.35
N ARG A 78 -4.34 -9.82 -0.71
CA ARG A 78 -3.36 -9.40 -1.71
C ARG A 78 -2.51 -8.21 -1.29
N HIS A 79 -2.90 -7.52 -0.21
CA HIS A 79 -2.20 -6.35 0.31
C HIS A 79 -1.45 -6.63 1.61
N VAL A 80 -1.76 -7.73 2.30
CA VAL A 80 -1.10 -8.12 3.55
C VAL A 80 -0.25 -9.37 3.32
N HIS A 81 1.06 -9.18 3.28
CA HIS A 81 2.02 -10.26 3.10
C HIS A 81 2.76 -10.57 4.40
N ARG A 82 2.92 -11.88 4.69
CA ARG A 82 3.78 -12.36 5.76
C ARG A 82 5.08 -12.87 5.16
N SER A 83 6.20 -12.32 5.62
CA SER A 83 7.53 -12.75 5.22
C SER A 83 8.39 -13.04 6.45
N ALA A 84 9.25 -14.06 6.37
CA ALA A 84 10.34 -14.24 7.30
C ALA A 84 11.57 -13.45 6.83
N LEU A 85 12.38 -12.97 7.78
CA LEU A 85 13.70 -12.43 7.47
C LEU A 85 14.72 -13.58 7.39
N PRO A 86 15.75 -13.45 6.53
CA PRO A 86 16.83 -14.44 6.47
C PRO A 86 17.74 -14.37 7.72
N GLY A 87 18.64 -15.35 7.85
CA GLY A 87 19.69 -15.35 8.87
C GLY A 87 19.14 -15.27 10.29
N GLU A 88 19.78 -14.43 11.12
CA GLU A 88 19.39 -14.22 12.52
C GLU A 88 18.11 -13.36 12.67
N ALA A 89 17.54 -12.87 11.56
CA ALA A 89 16.32 -12.06 11.54
C ALA A 89 16.38 -10.83 12.48
N GLY A 90 17.56 -10.23 12.60
CA GLY A 90 17.81 -9.08 13.46
C GLY A 90 17.59 -7.74 12.75
N ARG A 91 18.08 -6.67 13.40
CA ARG A 91 17.94 -5.30 12.89
C ARG A 91 18.62 -5.08 11.54
N THR A 92 19.72 -5.80 11.28
CA THR A 92 20.47 -5.69 10.01
C THR A 92 19.65 -6.25 8.85
N GLU A 93 19.10 -7.45 9.03
CA GLU A 93 18.29 -8.14 8.02
C GLU A 93 16.96 -7.40 7.80
N LEU A 94 16.36 -6.86 8.87
CA LEU A 94 15.18 -6.00 8.76
C LEU A 94 15.47 -4.74 7.96
N LYS A 95 16.57 -4.05 8.24
CA LYS A 95 16.96 -2.85 7.49
C LYS A 95 17.18 -3.16 6.02
N ALA A 96 17.90 -4.25 5.71
CA ALA A 96 18.14 -4.66 4.33
C ALA A 96 16.83 -4.94 3.60
N ARG A 97 15.90 -5.67 4.24
CA ARG A 97 14.59 -5.98 3.66
C ARG A 97 13.75 -4.72 3.42
N VAL A 98 13.74 -3.78 4.37
CA VAL A 98 13.02 -2.51 4.21
C VAL A 98 13.65 -1.68 3.09
N SER A 99 14.98 -1.62 3.00
CA SER A 99 15.66 -0.92 1.91
C SER A 99 15.30 -1.48 0.53
N GLU A 100 15.26 -2.80 0.38
CA GLU A 100 14.82 -3.47 -0.85
C GLU A 100 13.39 -3.10 -1.26
N LEU A 101 12.47 -2.98 -0.29
CA LEU A 101 11.08 -2.62 -0.56
C LEU A 101 10.89 -1.13 -0.90
N MET A 102 11.84 -0.28 -0.54
CA MET A 102 11.77 1.18 -0.71
C MET A 102 12.56 1.70 -1.91
N SER A 103 13.34 0.84 -2.58
CA SER A 103 14.22 1.18 -3.70
C SER A 103 13.70 0.65 -5.02
#